data_AF-A0A929SR31-F1
#
_entry.id   AF-A0A929SR31-F1
#
_cell.length_a   1.000
_cell.length_b   1.000
_cell.length_c   1.000
_cell.angle_alpha   90.00
_cell.angle_beta   90.00
_cell.angle_gamma   90.00
#
_symmetry.space_group_name_H-M   'P 1'
#
loop_
_entity.id
_entity.type
_entity.pdbx_description
1 polymer ?
#
loop_
_entity_poly.entity_id
_entity_poly.type
_entity_poly.pdbx_seq_one_letter_code
_entity_poly.pdbx_strand_id
1 'polypeptide(L)' 'MGLKYDEIEYSEEYAELFQTVNREVEEILESQGIKKTFGYIHKFDAKKKEILKSKYGIDWKTTSEMNPEILLD' A
#
# COMPACT_ATOMS: atom_id res chain seq x y z
N MET A 1 -15.28 -8.44 -12.42
CA MET A 1 -14.49 -7.20 -12.56
C MET A 1 -13.50 -7.21 -11.40
N GLY A 2 -12.20 -7.26 -11.68
CA GLY A 2 -11.17 -7.31 -10.63
C GLY A 2 -10.83 -5.91 -10.13
N LEU A 3 -10.25 -5.83 -8.92
CA LEU A 3 -9.60 -4.61 -8.44
C LEU A 3 -8.45 -4.25 -9.40
N LYS A 4 -8.34 -2.96 -9.72
CA LYS A 4 -7.20 -2.37 -10.42
C LYS A 4 -6.10 -2.06 -9.41
N TYR A 5 -4.86 -2.20 -9.83
CA TYR A 5 -3.70 -1.90 -9.02
C TYR A 5 -2.70 -1.13 -9.87
N ASP A 6 -1.80 -0.41 -9.21
CA ASP A 6 -0.68 0.23 -9.90
C ASP A 6 0.27 -0.83 -10.48
N GLU A 7 0.59 -0.73 -11.76
CA GLU A 7 1.37 -1.74 -12.49
C GLU A 7 2.77 -1.93 -11.90
N ILE A 8 3.33 -0.88 -11.30
CA ILE A 8 4.66 -0.92 -10.68
C ILE A 8 4.76 -1.97 -9.56
N GLU A 9 3.66 -2.24 -8.86
CA GLU A 9 3.60 -3.24 -7.78
C GLU A 9 3.80 -4.67 -8.30
N TYR A 10 3.52 -4.92 -9.58
CA TYR A 10 3.65 -6.24 -10.22
C TYR A 10 4.84 -6.33 -11.16
N SER A 11 5.67 -5.29 -11.21
CA SER A 11 6.91 -5.35 -11.96
C SER A 11 7.93 -6.25 -11.23
N GLU A 12 8.67 -7.05 -12.00
CA GLU A 12 9.74 -7.89 -11.44
C GLU A 12 10.84 -7.04 -10.77
N GLU A 13 11.10 -5.84 -11.31
CA GLU A 13 12.10 -4.90 -10.81
C GLU A 13 11.83 -4.46 -9.37
N TYR A 14 10.56 -4.25 -9.01
CA TYR A 14 10.17 -3.72 -7.70
C TYR A 14 9.59 -4.79 -6.76
N ALA A 15 9.52 -6.06 -7.17
CA ALA A 15 8.91 -7.13 -6.38
C ALA A 15 9.51 -7.25 -4.95
N GLU A 16 10.84 -7.31 -4.84
CA GLU A 16 11.53 -7.40 -3.53
C GLU A 16 11.37 -6.11 -2.71
N LEU A 17 11.35 -4.95 -3.39
CA LEU A 17 11.14 -3.65 -2.75
C LEU A 17 9.74 -3.59 -2.12
N PHE A 18 8.70 -3.93 -2.87
CA PHE A 18 7.32 -3.91 -2.38
C PHE A 18 7.12 -4.90 -1.24
N GLN A 19 7.73 -6.09 -1.30
CA GLN A 19 7.70 -7.04 -0.18
C GLN A 19 8.34 -6.44 1.08
N THR A 20 9.48 -5.77 0.93
CA THR A 20 10.19 -5.12 2.04
C THR A 20 9.37 -3.98 2.64
N VAL A 21 8.83 -3.10 1.78
CA VAL A 21 7.99 -1.98 2.20
C VAL A 21 6.71 -2.47 2.88
N ASN A 22 6.06 -3.50 2.35
CA ASN A 22 4.86 -4.07 2.95
C ASN A 22 5.13 -4.54 4.38
N ARG A 23 6.23 -5.27 4.61
CA ARG A 23 6.62 -5.69 5.97
C ARG A 23 6.89 -4.49 6.87
N GLU A 24 7.60 -3.48 6.38
CA GLU A 24 7.88 -2.26 7.16
C GLU A 24 6.58 -1.54 7.56
N VAL A 25 5.62 -1.42 6.64
CA VAL A 25 4.31 -0.83 6.93
C VAL A 25 3.58 -1.62 8.00
N GLU A 26 3.55 -2.95 7.92
CA GLU A 26 2.91 -3.78 8.94
C GLU A 26 3.53 -3.58 10.33
N GLU A 27 4.86 -3.61 10.44
CA GLU A 27 5.59 -3.39 11.69
C GLU A 27 5.29 -2.00 12.28
N ILE A 28 5.27 -0.95 11.44
CA ILE A 28 4.95 0.41 11.87
C ILE A 28 3.52 0.48 12.40
N LEU A 29 2.54 -0.04 11.66
CA LEU A 29 1.13 0.04 12.06
C LEU A 29 0.87 -0.79 13.33
N GLU A 30 1.49 -1.97 13.44
CA GLU A 30 1.40 -2.81 14.64
C GLU A 30 2.00 -2.10 15.86
N SER A 31 3.18 -1.46 15.72
CA SER A 31 3.81 -0.69 16.79
C SER A 31 2.96 0.50 17.27
N GLN A 32 2.10 1.04 16.40
CA GLN A 32 1.13 2.09 16.71
C GLN A 32 -0.18 1.56 17.33
N GLY A 33 -0.28 0.24 17.52
CA GLY A 33 -1.49 -0.42 18.04
C GLY A 33 -2.64 -0.48 17.02
N ILE A 34 -2.36 -0.26 15.73
CA ILE A 34 -3.36 -0.34 14.67
C ILE A 34 -3.63 -1.81 14.35
N LYS A 35 -4.88 -2.23 14.54
CA LYS A 35 -5.32 -3.60 14.27
C LYS A 35 -5.77 -3.75 12.82
N LYS A 36 -5.58 -4.96 12.26
CA LYS A 36 -6.09 -5.39 10.95
C LYS A 36 -7.60 -5.62 10.99
N THR A 37 -8.38 -4.54 11.10
CA THR A 37 -9.86 -4.53 11.15
C THR A 37 -10.45 -3.79 9.95
N PHE A 38 -11.78 -3.66 9.91
CA PHE A 38 -12.51 -2.82 8.96
C PHE A 38 -11.81 -1.44 8.79
N GLY A 39 -11.39 -1.11 7.58
CA GLY A 39 -10.74 0.13 7.18
C GLY A 39 -9.21 0.09 7.20
N TYR A 40 -8.62 -1.08 7.46
CA TYR A 40 -7.17 -1.24 7.55
C TYR A 40 -6.46 -0.95 6.22
N ILE A 41 -7.09 -1.28 5.08
CA ILE A 41 -6.50 -1.06 3.75
C ILE A 41 -6.13 0.40 3.53
N HIS A 42 -6.97 1.34 3.98
CA HIS A 42 -6.74 2.77 3.86
C HIS A 42 -5.51 3.22 4.62
N LYS A 43 -5.30 2.66 5.82
CA LYS A 43 -4.13 2.98 6.67
C LYS A 43 -2.86 2.37 6.10
N PHE A 44 -2.96 1.13 5.63
CA PHE A 44 -1.88 0.40 5.00
C PHE A 44 -1.39 1.12 3.74
N ASP A 45 -2.31 1.40 2.80
CA ASP A 45 -1.99 2.05 1.53
C ASP A 45 -1.46 3.47 1.74
N ALA A 46 -2.02 4.24 2.67
CA ALA A 46 -1.51 5.58 2.99
C ALA A 46 -0.06 5.52 3.48
N LYS A 47 0.27 4.60 4.39
CA LYS A 47 1.62 4.46 4.93
C LYS A 47 2.59 3.91 3.88
N LYS A 48 2.17 2.92 3.09
CA LYS A 48 2.93 2.39 1.95
C LYS A 48 3.28 3.49 0.95
N LYS A 49 2.30 4.29 0.54
CA LYS A 49 2.49 5.43 -0.37
C LYS A 49 3.47 6.46 0.18
N GLU A 50 3.38 6.79 1.47
CA GLU A 50 4.31 7.70 2.15
C GLU A 50 5.76 7.19 2.10
N ILE A 51 5.98 5.91 2.41
CA ILE A 51 7.32 5.29 2.41
C ILE A 51 7.89 5.22 1.00
N LEU A 52 7.10 4.76 0.02
CA LEU A 52 7.51 4.68 -1.39
C LEU A 52 7.93 6.04 -1.94
N LYS A 53 7.14 7.08 -1.67
CA LYS A 53 7.45 8.44 -2.13
C LYS A 53 8.67 9.01 -1.42
N SER A 54 8.75 8.87 -0.10
CA SER A 54 9.76 9.55 0.72
C SER A 54 11.14 8.89 0.65
N LYS A 55 11.20 7.55 0.64
CA LYS A 55 12.47 6.81 0.65
C LYS A 55 12.98 6.47 -0.73
N TYR A 56 12.07 6.19 -1.67
CA TYR A 56 12.42 5.64 -2.97
C TYR A 56 12.06 6.57 -4.14
N GLY A 57 11.37 7.70 -3.88
CA GLY A 57 10.93 8.62 -4.92
C GLY A 57 9.84 8.06 -5.83
N ILE A 58 9.24 6.92 -5.48
CA ILE A 58 8.25 6.21 -6.28
C ILE A 58 6.88 6.84 -6.07
N ASP A 59 6.23 7.24 -7.18
CA ASP A 59 4.86 7.73 -7.16
C ASP A 59 3.88 6.57 -7.41
N TRP A 60 3.42 5.95 -6.34
CA TRP A 60 2.51 4.82 -6.35
C TRP A 60 1.08 5.24 -6.00
N LYS A 61 0.09 4.70 -6.71
CA LYS A 61 -1.34 4.93 -6.46
C LYS A 61 -1.93 3.88 -5.53
N THR A 62 -2.74 4.31 -4.56
CA THR A 62 -3.44 3.42 -3.63
C THR A 62 -4.54 2.61 -4.32
N THR A 63 -4.99 1.56 -3.65
CA THR A 63 -6.11 0.74 -4.15
C THR A 63 -7.37 1.60 -4.32
N SER A 64 -7.64 2.56 -3.43
CA SER A 64 -8.77 3.49 -3.55
C SER A 64 -8.61 4.50 -4.69
N GLU A 65 -7.39 4.97 -4.96
CA GLU A 65 -7.14 5.85 -6.11
C GLU A 65 -7.31 5.12 -7.45
N MET A 66 -6.96 3.83 -7.50
CA MET A 66 -7.12 2.99 -8.68
C MET A 66 -8.56 2.50 -8.89
N ASN A 67 -9.37 2.48 -7.82
CA ASN A 67 -10.75 1.97 -7.83
C ASN A 67 -11.72 2.94 -7.13
N PRO A 68 -11.85 4.19 -7.63
CA PRO A 68 -12.68 5.21 -6.96
C PRO A 68 -14.17 4.84 -6.91
N GLU A 69 -14.64 3.96 -7.81
CA GLU A 69 -16.00 3.44 -7.83
C GLU A 69 -16.28 2.32 -6.81
N ILE A 70 -15.27 1.84 -6.08
CA ILE A 70 -15.38 0.72 -5.15
C ILE A 70 -15.24 1.22 -3.72
N LEU A 71 -16.24 0.91 -2.87
CA LEU A 71 -16.12 1.11 -1.43
C LEU A 71 -15.20 0.04 -0.85
N LEU A 72 -13.92 0.37 -0.78
CA LEU A 72 -12.91 -0.46 -0.15
C LEU A 72 -12.93 -0.29 1.36
N ASP A 73 -12.63 -1.36 2.06
CA ASP A 73 -12.49 -1.34 3.50
C ASP A 73 -11.55 -2.45 4.01
#